data_AF-J3CER4-F1
#
_entry.id   AF-J3CER4-F1
#
_cell.length_a   1.000
_cell.length_b   1.000
_cell.length_c   1.000
_cell.angle_alpha   90.00
_cell.angle_beta   90.00
_cell.angle_gamma   90.00
#
_symmetry.space_group_name_H-M   'P 1'
#
loop_
_entity.id
_entity.type
_entity.pdbx_description
1 polymer ?
#
loop_
_entity_poly.entity_id
_entity_poly.type
_entity_poly.pdbx_seq_one_letter_code
_entity_poly.pdbx_strand_id
1 'polypeptide(L)' 'MNDEKTDTVEVAEGARKLAIDIAIRALIEHASATDPDLRHRILQTIETYITGLEPQSELENDFAERARANAQSLIRPASY' A
#
# COMPACT_ATOMS: atom_id res chain seq x y z
N MET A 1 -16.47 28.68 2.43
CA MET A 1 -17.08 27.97 1.28
C MET A 1 -16.05 27.26 0.38
N ASN A 2 -14.80 27.09 0.83
CA ASN A 2 -13.77 26.27 0.16
C ASN A 2 -13.49 24.95 0.88
N ASP A 3 -13.84 24.85 2.17
CA ASP A 3 -13.55 23.67 3.00
C ASP A 3 -14.47 22.49 2.64
N GLU A 4 -15.76 22.74 2.42
CA GLU A 4 -16.76 21.70 2.12
C GLU A 4 -16.50 20.93 0.80
N LYS A 5 -15.92 21.61 -0.20
CA LYS A 5 -15.47 20.96 -1.44
C LYS A 5 -14.21 20.13 -1.24
N THR A 6 -13.30 20.59 -0.38
CA THR A 6 -12.06 19.87 -0.06
C THR A 6 -12.38 18.61 0.74
N ASP A 7 -13.25 18.72 1.74
CA ASP A 7 -13.75 17.60 2.54
C ASP A 7 -14.41 16.52 1.68
N THR A 8 -15.23 16.91 0.71
CA THR A 8 -15.89 15.94 -0.19
C THR A 8 -14.89 15.20 -1.08
N VAL A 9 -13.83 15.89 -1.54
CA VAL A 9 -12.77 15.28 -2.36
C VAL A 9 -11.92 14.33 -1.52
N GLU A 10 -11.56 14.71 -0.30
CA GLU A 10 -10.78 13.87 0.62
C GLU A 10 -11.56 12.61 1.03
N VAL A 11 -12.86 12.73 1.29
CA VAL A 11 -13.74 11.59 1.59
C VAL A 11 -13.86 10.66 0.39
N ALA A 12 -14.04 11.20 -0.82
CA ALA A 12 -14.11 10.39 -2.04
C ALA A 12 -12.80 9.65 -2.32
N GLU A 13 -11.66 10.31 -2.15
CA GLU A 13 -10.35 9.69 -2.31
C GLU A 13 -10.11 8.62 -1.23
N GLY A 14 -10.49 8.87 0.02
CA GLY A 14 -10.44 7.89 1.09
C GLY A 14 -11.28 6.64 0.79
N ALA A 15 -12.51 6.82 0.30
CA ALA A 15 -13.39 5.72 -0.09
C ALA A 15 -12.83 4.90 -1.26
N ARG A 16 -12.26 5.57 -2.26
CA ARG A 16 -11.57 4.91 -3.38
C ARG A 16 -10.38 4.09 -2.89
N LYS A 17 -9.57 4.66 -1.99
CA LYS A 17 -8.37 4.02 -1.45
C LYS A 17 -8.74 2.76 -0.65
N LEU A 18 -9.77 2.85 0.20
CA LEU A 18 -10.30 1.69 0.92
C LEU A 18 -10.75 0.56 -0.01
N ALA A 19 -11.50 0.90 -1.08
CA ALA A 19 -11.96 -0.10 -2.04
C ALA A 19 -10.79 -0.80 -2.76
N ILE A 20 -9.76 -0.04 -3.14
CA ILE A 20 -8.54 -0.59 -3.74
C ILE A 20 -7.81 -1.50 -2.76
N ASP A 21 -7.62 -1.08 -1.51
CA ASP A 21 -6.92 -1.87 -0.49
C ASP A 21 -7.62 -3.20 -0.22
N ILE A 22 -8.96 -3.20 -0.13
CA ILE A 22 -9.75 -4.42 0.04
C ILE A 22 -9.58 -5.35 -1.18
N ALA A 23 -9.69 -4.81 -2.40
CA ALA A 23 -9.53 -5.59 -3.61
C ALA A 23 -8.14 -6.22 -3.72
N ILE A 24 -7.08 -5.45 -3.45
CA ILE A 24 -5.69 -5.93 -3.47
C ILE A 24 -5.50 -7.04 -2.44
N ARG A 25 -5.99 -6.86 -1.20
CA ARG A 25 -5.89 -7.90 -0.16
C ARG A 25 -6.56 -9.20 -0.57
N ALA A 26 -7.76 -9.13 -1.14
CA ALA A 26 -8.49 -10.30 -1.61
C ALA A 26 -7.74 -11.03 -2.73
N LEU A 27 -7.15 -10.29 -3.66
CA LEU A 27 -6.34 -10.85 -4.75
C LEU A 27 -5.05 -11.51 -4.23
N ILE A 28 -4.34 -10.85 -3.30
CA ILE A 28 -3.14 -11.41 -2.67
C ILE A 28 -3.49 -12.69 -1.92
N GLU A 29 -4.59 -12.70 -1.15
CA GLU A 29 -5.05 -13.89 -0.42
C GLU A 29 -5.33 -15.05 -1.38
N HIS A 30 -6.13 -14.80 -2.42
CA HIS A 30 -6.48 -15.80 -3.42
C HIS A 30 -5.24 -16.38 -4.12
N ALA A 31 -4.34 -15.52 -4.57
CA ALA A 31 -3.13 -15.95 -5.28
C ALA A 31 -2.10 -16.61 -4.35
N SER A 32 -2.09 -16.26 -3.06
CA SER A 32 -1.23 -16.92 -2.07
C SER A 32 -1.61 -18.39 -1.82
N ALA A 33 -2.84 -18.79 -2.12
CA ALA A 33 -3.28 -20.17 -1.97
C ALA A 33 -2.58 -21.13 -2.95
N THR A 34 -2.19 -20.63 -4.13
CA THR A 34 -1.48 -21.40 -5.16
C THR A 34 0.00 -21.04 -5.26
N ASP A 35 0.40 -19.86 -4.76
CA ASP A 35 1.77 -19.38 -4.73
C ASP A 35 2.12 -18.80 -3.35
N PRO A 36 2.58 -19.64 -2.41
CA PRO A 36 2.89 -19.22 -1.03
C PRO A 36 3.96 -18.12 -0.94
N ASP A 37 4.85 -18.02 -1.93
CA ASP A 37 5.96 -17.07 -1.96
C ASP A 37 5.57 -15.71 -2.53
N LEU A 38 4.36 -15.57 -3.09
CA LEU A 38 3.88 -14.33 -3.70
C LEU A 38 4.03 -13.12 -2.79
N ARG A 39 3.63 -13.25 -1.51
CA ARG A 39 3.72 -12.16 -0.53
C ARG A 39 5.15 -11.69 -0.33
N HIS A 40 6.10 -12.62 -0.31
CA HIS A 40 7.52 -12.31 -0.19
C HIS A 40 8.04 -11.57 -1.43
N ARG A 41 7.68 -12.04 -2.64
CA ARG A 41 8.09 -11.37 -3.89
C ARG A 41 7.52 -9.95 -4.02
N ILE A 42 6.29 -9.73 -3.56
CA ILE A 42 5.69 -8.38 -3.53
C ILE A 42 6.53 -7.46 -2.63
N LEU A 43 6.84 -7.90 -1.40
CA LEU A 43 7.70 -7.13 -0.50
C LEU A 43 9.08 -6.83 -1.10
N GLN A 44 9.73 -7.85 -1.67
CA GLN A 44 11.05 -7.69 -2.29
C GLN A 44 11.03 -6.69 -3.45
N THR A 45 9.97 -6.71 -4.27
CA THR A 45 9.82 -5.77 -5.40
C THR A 45 9.70 -4.33 -4.90
N ILE A 46 8.93 -4.12 -3.84
CA ILE A 46 8.75 -2.81 -3.22
C ILE A 46 10.05 -2.32 -2.58
N GLU A 47 10.76 -3.17 -1.84
CA GLU A 47 12.06 -2.82 -1.25
C GLU A 47 13.12 -2.52 -2.31
N THR A 48 13.11 -3.26 -3.42
CA THR A 48 14.01 -3.01 -4.55
C THR A 48 13.75 -1.63 -5.15
N TYR A 49 12.47 -1.27 -5.35
CA TYR A 49 12.08 0.05 -5.82
C TYR A 49 12.53 1.15 -4.86
N ILE A 50 12.23 1.01 -3.57
CA ILE A 50 12.59 1.99 -2.54
C ILE A 50 14.11 2.18 -2.46
N THR A 51 14.87 1.08 -2.49
CA THR A 51 16.34 1.14 -2.44
C THR A 51 16.90 1.82 -3.69
N GLY A 52 16.30 1.59 -4.86
CA GLY A 52 16.67 2.24 -6.11
C GLY A 52 16.38 3.74 -6.16
N LEU A 53 15.53 4.28 -5.28
CA LEU A 53 15.32 5.72 -5.16
C LEU A 53 16.50 6.44 -4.49
N GLU A 54 17.39 5.71 -3.81
CA GLU A 54 18.48 6.25 -2.99
C GLU A 54 18.05 7.49 -2.17
N PRO A 55 17.08 7.37 -1.23
CA PRO A 55 16.48 8.53 -0.55
C PRO A 55 17.54 9.48 0.04
N GLN A 56 17.64 10.69 -0.52
CA GLN A 56 18.64 11.69 -0.11
C GLN A 56 18.03 12.80 0.76
N SER A 57 16.70 12.92 0.72
CA SER A 57 15.93 13.89 1.50
C SER A 57 15.08 13.23 2.58
N GLU A 58 14.70 14.01 3.59
CA GLU A 58 13.75 13.57 4.62
C GLU A 58 12.39 13.18 4.02
N LEU A 59 11.94 13.88 2.98
CA LEU A 59 10.69 13.58 2.28
C LEU A 59 10.73 12.21 1.59
N GLU A 60 11.84 11.87 0.94
CA GLU A 60 11.99 10.56 0.29
C GLU A 60 12.10 9.43 1.31
N ASN A 61 12.69 9.70 2.48
CA ASN A 61 12.73 8.76 3.59
C ASN A 61 11.32 8.52 4.18
N ASP A 62 10.53 9.57 4.41
CA ASP A 62 9.13 9.44 4.85
C ASP A 62 8.29 8.70 3.81
N PHE A 63 8.47 8.99 2.51
CA PHE A 63 7.83 8.24 1.44
C PHE A 63 8.18 6.74 1.48
N ALA A 64 9.48 6.42 1.60
CA ALA A 64 9.97 5.06 1.68
C ALA A 64 9.36 4.32 2.89
N GLU A 65 9.36 4.94 4.07
CA GLU A 65 8.78 4.37 5.28
C GLU A 65 7.27 4.11 5.13
N ARG A 66 6.52 5.09 4.62
CA ARG A 66 5.08 4.95 4.35
C ARG A 66 4.79 3.86 3.33
N ALA A 67 5.59 3.75 2.27
CA ALA A 67 5.46 2.71 1.28
C ALA A 67 5.63 1.32 1.90
N ARG A 68 6.63 1.13 2.78
CA ARG A 68 6.83 -0.13 3.52
C ARG A 68 5.64 -0.46 4.43
N ALA A 69 5.19 0.51 5.21
CA ALA A 69 4.07 0.30 6.14
C ALA A 69 2.78 -0.09 5.40
N ASN A 70 2.48 0.58 4.28
CA ASN A 70 1.32 0.23 3.45
C ASN A 70 1.47 -1.16 2.84
N ALA A 71 2.64 -1.50 2.29
CA ALA A 71 2.92 -2.82 1.73
C ALA A 71 2.69 -3.93 2.77
N GLN A 72 3.27 -3.77 3.96
CA GLN A 72 3.08 -4.70 5.07
C GLN A 72 1.61 -4.86 5.47
N SER A 73 0.83 -3.78 5.43
CA SER A 73 -0.59 -3.83 5.75
C SER A 73 -1.39 -4.67 4.74
N LEU A 74 -1.02 -4.60 3.46
CA LEU A 74 -1.71 -5.29 2.36
C LEU A 74 -1.34 -6.77 2.26
N ILE A 75 -0.08 -7.10 2.54
CA ILE A 75 0.43 -8.47 2.46
C ILE A 75 0.24 -9.28 3.74
N ARG A 76 -0.23 -8.68 4.84
CA ARG A 76 -0.52 -9.44 6.07
C ARG A 76 -1.71 -10.39 5.82
N PRO A 77 -1.63 -11.67 6.21
CA PRO A 77 -2.79 -12.56 6.15
C PRO A 77 -3.96 -11.97 6.93
N ALA A 78 -5.18 -12.22 6.45
CA ALA A 78 -6.36 -11.87 7.23
C ALA A 78 -6.35 -12.68 8.54
N SER A 79 -6.24 -11.98 9.68
CA SER A 79 -6.49 -12.58 10.98
C SER A 79 -8.00 -12.63 11.15
N TYR A 80 -8.60 -13.80 10.89
CA TYR A 80 -10.00 -14.07 11.23
C TYR A 80 -10.11 -14.46 12.71
#